data_AF-A0A7X8WK92-F1
#
_entry.id   AF-A0A7X8WK92-F1
#
_cell.length_a   1.000
_cell.length_b   1.000
_cell.length_c   1.000
_cell.angle_alpha   90.00
_cell.angle_beta   90.00
_cell.angle_gamma   90.00
#
_symmetry.space_group_name_H-M   'P 1'
#
loop_
_entity.id
_entity.type
_entity.pdbx_description
1 polymer ?
#
loop_
_entity_poly.entity_id
_entity_poly.type
_entity_poly.pdbx_seq_one_letter_code
_entity_poly.pdbx_strand_id
1 'polypeptide(L)'
;MRRIVSFIVLSFILLQISAQSVPVVCSAGFAFEISNNPNWGSGEPVIINITPGSPAEKAGLKLNDIILEVNNKGTYLKPHRTIKAWMLDNDNSYIDISIRNLGTDFKTIRIDKDCRSRNGIDESKLASVFAFYSLEDVQNRVFHIPMKITTNPEAVLSDYHTFDFAPVDDGTPDIDARISAIFERMLKKRGLNRDTEDPDFIIQTFYSYQNNPVYQASSQTKS
;
A
#
# COMPACT_ATOMS: atom_id res chain seq x y z
N MET A 1 57.80 41.51 10.45
CA MET A 1 56.95 40.69 11.36
C MET A 1 55.45 40.95 11.20
N ARG A 2 54.97 42.20 11.15
CA ARG A 2 53.53 42.53 10.99
C ARG A 2 52.82 41.91 9.76
N ARG A 3 53.52 41.81 8.61
CA ARG A 3 52.96 41.22 7.37
C ARG A 3 52.81 39.68 7.43
N ILE A 4 53.67 38.99 8.18
CA ILE A 4 53.64 37.52 8.30
C ILE A 4 52.50 37.10 9.23
N VAL A 5 52.26 37.86 10.29
CA VAL A 5 51.13 37.63 11.21
C VAL A 5 49.79 37.81 10.48
N SER A 6 49.65 38.81 9.61
CA SER A 6 48.43 38.98 8.80
C SER A 6 48.19 37.83 7.82
N PHE A 7 49.23 37.24 7.22
CA PHE A 7 49.09 36.08 6.33
C PHE A 7 48.68 34.81 7.09
N ILE A 8 49.20 34.61 8.31
CA ILE A 8 48.84 33.46 9.16
C ILE A 8 47.38 33.56 9.65
N VAL A 9 46.92 34.76 10.00
CA VAL A 9 45.52 34.99 10.41
C VAL A 9 44.56 34.80 9.23
N LEU A 10 44.92 35.25 8.02
CA LEU A 10 44.11 35.04 6.82
C LEU A 10 44.05 33.55 6.40
N SER A 11 45.15 32.82 6.59
CA SER A 11 45.21 31.37 6.36
C SER A 11 44.37 30.56 7.35
N PHE A 12 44.24 31.00 8.60
CA PHE A 12 43.41 30.34 9.61
C PHE A 12 41.91 30.54 9.36
N ILE A 13 41.51 31.66 8.74
CA ILE A 13 40.11 31.95 8.39
C ILE A 13 39.63 31.12 7.19
N LEU A 14 40.53 30.80 6.24
CA LEU A 14 40.21 29.95 5.08
C LEU A 14 40.06 28.46 5.41
N LEU A 15 40.61 27.99 6.54
CA LEU A 15 40.55 26.59 6.98
C LEU A 15 39.28 26.21 7.75
N GLN A 16 38.35 27.15 7.97
CA GLN A 16 37.12 26.92 8.75
C GLN A 16 35.84 26.86 7.90
N ILE A 17 35.95 26.73 6.57
CA ILE A 17 34.79 26.43 5.73
C ILE A 17 34.49 24.93 5.84
N SER A 18 33.94 24.52 6.98
CA SER A 18 33.25 23.24 7.08
C SER A 18 32.04 23.29 6.16
N ALA A 19 32.06 22.54 5.06
CA ALA A 19 30.88 22.32 4.25
C ALA A 19 29.81 21.67 5.15
N GLN A 20 28.78 22.43 5.52
CA GLN A 20 27.65 21.87 6.27
C GLN A 20 26.95 20.87 5.34
N SER A 21 27.10 19.57 5.60
CA SER A 21 26.34 18.55 4.89
C SER A 21 24.86 18.78 5.22
N VAL A 22 24.08 19.16 4.21
CA VAL A 22 22.65 19.32 4.38
C VAL A 22 22.08 17.94 4.70
N PRO A 23 21.40 17.75 5.84
CA PRO A 23 20.83 16.46 6.17
C PRO A 23 19.85 16.05 5.07
N VAL A 24 20.05 14.87 4.50
CA VAL A 24 19.20 14.28 3.46
C VAL A 24 18.24 13.31 4.13
N VAL A 25 16.98 13.34 3.71
CA VAL A 25 15.95 12.40 4.15
C VAL A 25 15.56 11.55 2.94
N CYS A 26 15.67 10.24 3.10
CA CYS A 26 15.32 9.27 2.07
C CYS A 26 14.02 8.55 2.42
N SER A 27 13.18 8.32 1.41
CA SER A 27 11.95 7.55 1.54
C SER A 27 11.70 6.73 0.27
N ALA A 28 11.13 5.54 0.43
CA ALA A 28 10.74 4.70 -0.71
C ALA A 28 9.31 5.00 -1.21
N GLY A 29 8.50 5.68 -0.40
CA GLY A 29 7.13 6.09 -0.77
C GLY A 29 6.04 5.05 -0.48
N PHE A 30 6.15 4.31 0.61
CA PHE A 30 5.08 3.43 1.09
C PHE A 30 5.04 3.42 2.63
N ALA A 31 3.94 2.93 3.19
CA ALA A 31 3.78 2.65 4.61
C ALA A 31 3.35 1.20 4.83
N PHE A 32 3.79 0.62 5.94
CA PHE A 32 3.44 -0.73 6.34
C PHE A 32 3.06 -0.78 7.82
N GLU A 33 2.27 -1.78 8.18
CA GLU A 33 1.96 -2.14 9.57
C GLU A 33 2.24 -3.62 9.82
N ILE A 34 2.41 -4.00 11.09
CA ILE A 34 2.44 -5.42 11.44
C ILE A 34 0.98 -5.87 11.52
N SER A 35 0.59 -6.80 10.65
CA SER A 35 -0.80 -7.24 10.55
C SER A 35 -1.19 -8.06 11.78
N ASN A 36 -2.37 -7.74 12.32
CA ASN A 36 -3.06 -8.55 13.33
C ASN A 36 -4.19 -9.40 12.72
N ASN A 37 -4.30 -9.41 11.38
CA ASN A 37 -5.33 -10.16 10.68
C ASN A 37 -4.91 -11.64 10.59
N PRO A 38 -5.65 -12.59 11.21
CA PRO A 38 -5.31 -14.01 11.13
C PRO A 38 -5.36 -14.55 9.70
N ASN A 39 -6.16 -13.93 8.83
CA ASN A 39 -6.35 -14.34 7.45
C ASN A 39 -5.31 -13.78 6.48
N TRP A 40 -4.47 -12.83 6.89
CA TRP A 40 -3.53 -12.15 6.00
C TRP A 40 -2.28 -11.65 6.73
N GLY A 41 -1.16 -12.36 6.57
CA GLY A 41 0.15 -11.95 7.06
C GLY A 41 0.24 -11.72 8.56
N SER A 42 -0.43 -12.55 9.38
CA SER A 42 -0.46 -12.38 10.84
C SER A 42 0.96 -12.34 11.44
N GLY A 43 1.29 -11.24 12.12
CA GLY A 43 2.63 -11.00 12.68
C GLY A 43 3.70 -10.60 11.64
N GLU A 44 3.29 -10.41 10.38
CA GLU A 44 4.14 -9.98 9.27
C GLU A 44 3.85 -8.51 8.88
N PRO A 45 4.84 -7.80 8.32
CA PRO A 45 4.63 -6.46 7.78
C PRO A 45 3.80 -6.48 6.49
N VAL A 46 2.72 -5.71 6.44
CA VAL A 46 1.80 -5.58 5.29
C VAL A 46 1.74 -4.14 4.81
N ILE A 47 1.77 -3.94 3.50
CA ILE A 47 1.67 -2.61 2.88
C ILE A 47 0.25 -2.03 3.04
N ILE A 48 0.14 -0.86 3.68
CA ILE A 48 -1.13 -0.17 3.93
C ILE A 48 -1.29 1.13 3.12
N ASN A 49 -0.21 1.64 2.55
CA ASN A 49 -0.25 2.82 1.71
C ASN A 49 0.92 2.84 0.74
N ILE A 50 0.68 3.35 -0.47
CA ILE A 50 1.70 3.62 -1.48
C ILE A 50 1.49 5.05 -1.96
N THR A 51 2.53 5.85 -1.92
CA THR A 51 2.51 7.23 -2.40
C THR A 51 2.49 7.23 -3.93
N PRO A 52 1.49 7.86 -4.58
CA PRO A 52 1.45 7.96 -6.03
C PRO A 52 2.70 8.64 -6.60
N GLY A 53 3.20 8.15 -7.73
CA GLY A 53 4.42 8.63 -8.41
C GLY A 53 5.74 8.27 -7.72
N SER A 54 5.68 7.63 -6.55
CA SER A 54 6.86 7.26 -5.77
C SER A 54 7.68 6.13 -6.42
N PRO A 55 8.95 5.94 -6.00
CA PRO A 55 9.73 4.80 -6.43
C PRO A 55 9.07 3.44 -6.15
N ALA A 56 8.38 3.28 -5.02
CA ALA A 56 7.70 2.04 -4.67
C ALA A 56 6.56 1.69 -5.63
N GLU A 57 5.76 2.68 -6.03
CA GLU A 57 4.71 2.48 -7.03
C GLU A 57 5.32 2.09 -8.38
N LYS A 58 6.37 2.79 -8.82
CA LYS A 58 7.07 2.51 -10.08
C LYS A 58 7.71 1.13 -10.11
N ALA A 59 8.22 0.65 -8.97
CA ALA A 59 8.77 -0.69 -8.81
C ALA A 59 7.68 -1.79 -8.81
N GLY A 60 6.40 -1.42 -8.76
CA GLY A 60 5.26 -2.33 -8.82
C GLY A 60 4.88 -2.94 -7.49
N LEU A 61 5.28 -2.33 -6.36
CA LEU A 61 4.74 -2.67 -5.04
C LEU A 61 3.24 -2.37 -5.02
N LYS A 62 2.44 -3.22 -4.36
CA LYS A 62 0.99 -3.07 -4.29
C LYS A 62 0.49 -3.01 -2.85
N LEU A 63 -0.70 -2.43 -2.69
CA LEU A 63 -1.41 -2.43 -1.43
C LEU A 63 -1.73 -3.87 -1.00
N ASN A 64 -1.56 -4.16 0.29
CA ASN A 64 -1.71 -5.47 0.91
C ASN A 64 -0.62 -6.49 0.56
N ASP A 65 0.46 -6.13 -0.14
CA ASP A 65 1.61 -7.02 -0.24
C ASP A 65 2.17 -7.32 1.17
N ILE A 66 2.48 -8.58 1.43
CA ILE A 66 3.12 -9.04 2.66
C ILE A 66 4.63 -9.00 2.43
N ILE A 67 5.37 -8.28 3.27
CA ILE A 67 6.83 -8.19 3.17
C ILE A 67 7.45 -9.36 3.95
N LEU A 68 8.14 -10.25 3.25
CA LEU A 68 8.86 -11.39 3.81
C LEU A 68 10.29 -11.04 4.21
N GLU A 69 10.96 -10.20 3.43
CA GLU A 69 12.37 -9.84 3.65
C GLU A 69 12.65 -8.38 3.28
N VAL A 70 13.63 -7.79 3.96
CA VAL A 70 14.22 -6.49 3.60
C VAL A 70 15.73 -6.65 3.54
N ASN A 71 16.34 -6.38 2.39
CA ASN A 71 17.78 -6.53 2.14
C ASN A 71 18.30 -7.92 2.59
N ASN A 72 17.59 -8.98 2.19
CA ASN A 72 17.85 -10.39 2.56
C ASN A 72 17.74 -10.70 4.06
N LYS A 73 17.07 -9.84 4.84
CA LYS A 73 16.78 -10.07 6.27
C LYS A 73 15.29 -10.39 6.44
N GLY A 74 14.99 -11.59 6.91
CA GLY A 74 13.62 -12.03 7.18
C GLY A 74 12.89 -11.16 8.22
N THR A 75 11.66 -10.79 7.90
CA THR A 75 10.83 -9.87 8.70
C THR A 75 9.92 -10.57 9.71
N TYR A 76 9.76 -11.89 9.59
CA TYR A 76 8.88 -12.67 10.45
C TYR A 76 9.15 -12.44 11.95
N LEU A 77 8.10 -12.06 12.68
CA LEU A 77 8.12 -11.72 14.11
C LEU A 77 9.14 -10.64 14.50
N LYS A 78 9.56 -9.79 13.57
CA LYS A 78 10.43 -8.65 13.87
C LYS A 78 9.60 -7.43 14.26
N PRO A 79 10.05 -6.64 15.25
CA PRO A 79 9.32 -5.45 15.63
C PRO A 79 9.41 -4.40 14.52
N HIS A 80 8.35 -3.61 14.36
CA HIS A 80 8.24 -2.55 13.35
C HIS A 80 9.50 -1.67 13.25
N ARG A 81 10.08 -1.26 14.39
CA ARG A 81 11.29 -0.43 14.43
C ARG A 81 12.51 -1.07 13.76
N THR A 82 12.65 -2.39 13.86
CA THR A 82 13.80 -3.13 13.33
C THR A 82 13.69 -3.24 11.81
N ILE A 83 12.50 -3.58 11.31
CA ILE A 83 12.21 -3.62 9.87
C ILE A 83 12.42 -2.24 9.25
N LYS A 84 11.90 -1.18 9.90
CA LYS A 84 12.09 0.19 9.47
C LYS A 84 13.56 0.61 9.44
N ALA A 85 14.36 0.19 10.43
CA ALA A 85 15.79 0.47 10.44
C ALA A 85 16.51 -0.18 9.25
N TRP A 86 16.15 -1.41 8.87
CA TRP A 86 16.71 -2.07 7.70
C TRP A 86 16.37 -1.37 6.37
N MET A 87 15.17 -0.79 6.27
CA MET A 87 14.76 -0.01 5.09
C MET A 87 15.50 1.34 5.00
N LEU A 88 15.82 1.94 6.15
CA LEU A 88 16.50 3.25 6.24
C LEU A 88 18.04 3.13 6.21
N ASP A 89 18.58 1.92 6.09
CA ASP A 89 20.02 1.69 6.08
C ASP A 89 20.67 2.46 4.93
N ASN A 90 21.56 3.41 5.23
CA ASN A 90 22.06 4.39 4.25
C ASN A 90 23.16 3.86 3.32
N ASP A 91 23.55 2.59 3.49
CA ASP A 91 24.61 1.98 2.69
C ASP A 91 24.29 1.95 1.19
N ASN A 92 23.00 1.90 0.83
CA ASN A 92 22.55 1.83 -0.56
C ASN A 92 21.49 2.88 -0.89
N SER A 93 21.47 3.32 -2.15
CA SER A 93 20.43 4.19 -2.73
C SER A 93 19.12 3.47 -3.03
N TYR A 94 19.04 2.16 -2.75
CA TYR A 94 17.87 1.32 -2.99
C TYR A 94 17.62 0.40 -1.80
N ILE A 95 16.45 -0.24 -1.79
CA ILE A 95 16.08 -1.33 -0.89
C ILE A 95 15.56 -2.49 -1.71
N ASP A 96 15.95 -3.71 -1.35
CA ASP A 96 15.40 -4.94 -1.91
C ASP A 96 14.38 -5.49 -0.92
N ILE A 97 13.15 -5.73 -1.38
CA ILE A 97 12.05 -6.25 -0.57
C ILE A 97 11.52 -7.51 -1.23
N SER A 98 11.48 -8.62 -0.49
CA SER A 98 10.80 -9.84 -0.93
C SER A 98 9.37 -9.82 -0.44
N ILE A 99 8.40 -10.02 -1.33
CA ILE A 99 6.96 -9.94 -1.04
C ILE A 99 6.21 -11.24 -1.38
N ARG A 100 5.08 -11.42 -0.71
CA ARG A 100 4.03 -12.41 -0.98
C ARG A 100 2.68 -11.73 -1.17
N ASN A 101 1.90 -12.19 -2.15
CA ASN A 101 0.51 -11.80 -2.37
C ASN A 101 -0.24 -12.90 -3.14
N LEU A 102 -1.50 -12.66 -3.49
CA LEU A 102 -2.36 -13.65 -4.18
C LEU A 102 -1.79 -14.15 -5.52
N GLY A 103 -0.93 -13.36 -6.18
CA GLY A 103 -0.36 -13.72 -7.48
C GLY A 103 1.07 -14.26 -7.41
N THR A 104 1.72 -14.24 -6.24
CA THR A 104 3.09 -14.72 -6.09
C THR A 104 3.42 -15.04 -4.63
N ASP A 105 3.97 -16.24 -4.39
CA ASP A 105 4.44 -16.63 -3.06
C ASP A 105 5.71 -15.90 -2.65
N PHE A 106 6.59 -15.64 -3.62
CA PHE A 106 7.85 -14.97 -3.36
C PHE A 106 8.31 -14.18 -4.60
N LYS A 107 8.41 -12.87 -4.45
CA LYS A 107 8.97 -11.99 -5.47
C LYS A 107 9.83 -10.91 -4.82
N THR A 108 11.08 -10.79 -5.25
CA THR A 108 11.94 -9.68 -4.84
C THR A 108 11.72 -8.47 -5.75
N ILE A 109 11.50 -7.31 -5.14
CA ILE A 109 11.32 -6.02 -5.78
C ILE A 109 12.42 -5.08 -5.29
N ARG A 110 13.15 -4.49 -6.23
CA ARG A 110 14.10 -3.42 -5.95
C ARG A 110 13.41 -2.07 -6.03
N ILE A 111 13.53 -1.28 -4.97
CA ILE A 111 12.92 0.04 -4.86
C ILE A 111 14.00 1.08 -4.63
N ASP A 112 14.09 2.07 -5.52
CA ASP A 112 15.00 3.20 -5.34
C ASP A 112 14.52 4.09 -4.19
N LYS A 113 15.45 4.72 -3.46
CA LYS A 113 15.13 5.70 -2.43
C LYS A 113 15.03 7.09 -3.05
N ASP A 114 13.92 7.77 -2.81
CA ASP A 114 13.82 9.20 -3.09
C ASP A 114 14.42 9.99 -1.93
N CYS A 115 15.59 10.56 -2.16
CA CYS A 115 16.39 11.28 -1.19
C CYS A 115 16.35 12.79 -1.46
N ARG A 116 15.86 13.56 -0.50
CA ARG A 116 15.70 15.03 -0.63
C ARG A 116 16.37 15.75 0.53
N SER A 117 16.72 17.02 0.30
CA SER A 117 17.13 17.92 1.39
C SER A 117 16.05 17.95 2.47
N ARG A 118 16.45 17.86 3.76
CA ARG A 118 15.54 17.94 4.90
C ARG A 118 14.68 19.21 4.89
N ASN A 119 15.20 20.30 4.32
CA ASN A 119 14.49 21.58 4.22
C ASN A 119 13.76 21.75 2.87
N GLY A 120 13.80 20.74 1.99
CA GLY A 120 13.11 20.74 0.71
C GLY A 120 11.61 20.55 0.88
N ILE A 121 10.82 21.44 0.29
CA ILE A 121 9.37 21.31 0.18
C ILE A 121 9.04 20.90 -1.25
N ASP A 122 8.23 19.86 -1.39
CA ASP A 122 7.79 19.35 -2.70
C ASP A 122 6.45 19.96 -3.09
N GLU A 123 6.22 20.11 -4.40
CA GLU A 123 4.98 20.64 -4.95
C GLU A 123 3.78 19.80 -4.52
N SER A 124 3.95 18.47 -4.42
CA SER A 124 2.91 17.56 -3.92
C SER A 124 2.40 17.94 -2.51
N LYS A 125 3.28 18.45 -1.65
CA LYS A 125 2.94 18.94 -0.30
C LYS A 125 2.29 20.32 -0.35
N LEU A 126 2.77 21.20 -1.24
CA LEU A 126 2.19 22.52 -1.42
C LEU A 126 0.77 22.43 -1.96
N ALA A 127 0.51 21.49 -2.88
CA ALA A 127 -0.82 21.27 -3.46
C ALA A 127 -1.89 21.01 -2.40
N SER A 128 -1.60 20.21 -1.36
CA SER A 128 -2.56 19.98 -0.28
C SER A 128 -2.75 21.20 0.63
N VAL A 129 -1.70 21.99 0.87
CA VAL A 129 -1.76 23.20 1.70
C VAL A 129 -2.59 24.29 1.00
N PHE A 130 -2.46 24.38 -0.32
CA PHE A 130 -3.14 25.36 -1.16
C PHE A 130 -4.37 24.79 -1.87
N ALA A 131 -4.93 23.69 -1.36
CA ALA A 131 -6.06 22.98 -1.94
C ALA A 131 -7.28 23.88 -2.23
N PHE A 132 -7.47 24.95 -1.46
CA PHE A 132 -8.57 25.89 -1.66
C PHE A 132 -8.53 26.65 -3.00
N TYR A 133 -7.41 26.68 -3.72
CA TYR A 133 -7.40 27.22 -5.09
C TYR A 133 -8.13 26.31 -6.10
N SER A 134 -8.20 25.00 -5.84
CA SER A 134 -8.99 24.05 -6.63
C SER A 134 -9.47 22.88 -5.76
N LEU A 135 -10.60 23.06 -5.08
CA LEU A 135 -11.26 21.97 -4.34
C LEU A 135 -11.84 20.90 -5.27
N GLU A 136 -12.02 21.21 -6.55
CA GLU A 136 -12.43 20.23 -7.55
C GLU A 136 -11.35 19.16 -7.74
N ASP A 137 -10.08 19.58 -7.79
CA ASP A 137 -8.92 18.69 -8.00
C ASP A 137 -8.33 18.14 -6.70
N VAL A 138 -8.31 18.95 -5.62
CA VAL A 138 -7.67 18.60 -4.35
C VAL A 138 -8.69 18.58 -3.22
N GLN A 139 -9.33 17.43 -3.03
CA GLN A 139 -10.25 17.19 -1.93
C GLN A 139 -10.16 15.76 -1.41
N ASN A 140 -10.44 15.58 -0.12
CA ASN A 140 -10.56 14.27 0.51
C ASN A 140 -12.00 14.08 1.00
N ARG A 141 -12.63 12.98 0.60
CA ARG A 141 -14.01 12.62 1.00
C ARG A 141 -14.02 11.20 1.56
N VAL A 142 -14.76 11.01 2.64
CA VAL A 142 -14.94 9.71 3.29
C VAL A 142 -16.37 9.25 3.03
N PHE A 143 -16.52 7.99 2.62
CA PHE A 143 -17.81 7.33 2.43
C PHE A 143 -17.86 6.07 3.28
N HIS A 144 -19.01 5.81 3.89
CA HIS A 144 -19.25 4.59 4.65
C HIS A 144 -20.19 3.68 3.87
N ILE A 145 -19.72 2.46 3.60
CA ILE A 145 -20.52 1.42 2.94
C ILE A 145 -20.95 0.43 4.03
N PRO A 146 -22.26 0.18 4.21
CA PRO A 146 -22.77 -0.74 5.23
C PRO A 146 -22.52 -2.19 4.78
N MET A 147 -21.29 -2.66 4.94
CA MET A 147 -20.89 -4.03 4.65
C MET A 147 -20.69 -4.83 5.94
N LYS A 148 -21.20 -6.05 5.96
CA LYS A 148 -20.85 -7.05 6.99
C LYS A 148 -19.91 -8.07 6.36
N ILE A 149 -18.67 -8.10 6.84
CA ILE A 149 -17.66 -9.06 6.40
C ILE A 149 -17.48 -10.08 7.53
N THR A 150 -17.56 -11.36 7.18
CA THR A 150 -17.28 -12.48 8.08
C THR A 150 -16.21 -13.34 7.44
N THR A 151 -15.17 -13.68 8.20
CA THR A 151 -14.07 -14.54 7.75
C THR A 151 -14.00 -15.79 8.61
N ASN A 152 -13.50 -16.89 8.05
CA ASN A 152 -13.09 -18.06 8.83
C ASN A 152 -11.69 -17.78 9.38
N PRO A 153 -11.46 -17.71 10.71
CA PRO A 153 -10.14 -17.40 11.28
C PRO A 153 -9.01 -18.36 10.87
N GLU A 154 -9.34 -19.59 10.47
CA GLU A 154 -8.37 -20.61 10.07
C GLU A 154 -7.93 -20.49 8.61
N ALA A 155 -8.63 -19.70 7.80
CA ALA A 155 -8.33 -19.56 6.38
C ALA A 155 -7.17 -18.57 6.15
N VAL A 156 -6.00 -19.09 5.76
CA VAL A 156 -4.83 -18.28 5.39
C VAL A 156 -4.96 -17.87 3.91
N LEU A 157 -5.52 -16.69 3.65
CA LEU A 157 -5.90 -16.28 2.29
C LEU A 157 -4.71 -16.07 1.34
N SER A 158 -3.48 -15.96 1.86
CA SER A 158 -2.28 -15.86 1.01
C SER A 158 -1.99 -17.12 0.21
N ASP A 159 -2.54 -18.26 0.63
CA ASP A 159 -2.20 -19.58 0.09
C ASP A 159 -3.18 -20.00 -1.03
N TYR A 160 -4.20 -19.18 -1.30
CA TYR A 160 -5.20 -19.42 -2.34
C TYR A 160 -4.82 -18.61 -3.60
N HIS A 161 -4.71 -19.29 -4.74
CA HIS A 161 -4.26 -18.71 -6.01
C HIS A 161 -5.30 -18.82 -7.13
N THR A 162 -6.23 -19.77 -7.00
CA THR A 162 -7.23 -20.09 -8.01
C THR A 162 -8.65 -19.96 -7.46
N PHE A 163 -9.60 -19.69 -8.35
CA PHE A 163 -11.01 -19.62 -8.01
C PHE A 163 -11.90 -20.09 -9.14
N ASP A 164 -13.12 -20.47 -8.82
CA ASP A 164 -14.22 -20.57 -9.78
C ASP A 164 -15.54 -20.06 -9.20
N PHE A 165 -16.60 -20.06 -10.01
CA PHE A 165 -17.95 -19.75 -9.61
C PHE A 165 -18.76 -21.01 -9.36
N ALA A 166 -19.66 -20.97 -8.38
CA ALA A 166 -20.60 -22.05 -8.16
C ALA A 166 -21.45 -22.29 -9.42
N PRO A 167 -21.70 -23.55 -9.80
CA PRO A 167 -22.58 -23.85 -10.93
C PRO A 167 -23.98 -23.30 -10.66
N VAL A 168 -24.59 -22.73 -11.70
CA VAL A 168 -25.96 -22.19 -11.67
C VAL A 168 -26.83 -23.13 -12.49
N ASP A 169 -27.86 -23.70 -11.87
CA ASP A 169 -28.84 -24.54 -12.58
C ASP A 169 -29.67 -23.68 -13.56
N ASP A 170 -29.93 -24.26 -14.74
CA ASP A 170 -30.65 -23.78 -15.92
C ASP A 170 -31.15 -22.32 -15.95
N GLY A 171 -30.47 -21.53 -16.78
CA GLY A 171 -30.89 -20.19 -17.20
C GLY A 171 -30.20 -19.09 -16.42
N THR A 172 -28.88 -18.95 -16.56
CA THR A 172 -28.08 -17.87 -15.96
C THR A 172 -28.75 -16.52 -16.23
N PRO A 173 -29.37 -15.89 -15.23
CA PRO A 173 -29.94 -14.56 -15.41
C PRO A 173 -28.83 -13.61 -15.87
N ASP A 174 -29.12 -12.68 -16.79
CA ASP A 174 -28.12 -11.74 -17.34
C ASP A 174 -27.32 -10.98 -16.26
N ILE A 175 -27.87 -10.86 -15.05
CA ILE A 175 -27.21 -10.23 -13.89
C ILE A 175 -26.08 -11.09 -13.33
N ASP A 176 -26.19 -12.42 -13.33
CA ASP A 176 -25.16 -13.33 -12.82
C ASP A 176 -23.91 -13.25 -13.69
N ALA A 177 -24.08 -13.28 -15.01
CA ALA A 177 -22.99 -13.10 -15.96
C ALA A 177 -22.25 -11.76 -15.74
N ARG A 178 -22.99 -10.68 -15.44
CA ARG A 178 -22.40 -9.37 -15.12
C ARG A 178 -21.66 -9.37 -13.80
N ILE A 179 -22.21 -9.98 -12.76
CA ILE A 179 -21.59 -10.07 -11.43
C ILE A 179 -20.30 -10.89 -11.51
N SER A 180 -20.35 -12.08 -12.13
CA SER A 180 -19.18 -12.95 -12.30
C SER A 180 -18.09 -12.28 -13.13
N ALA A 181 -18.43 -11.55 -14.20
CA ALA A 181 -17.44 -10.78 -14.97
C ALA A 181 -16.76 -9.67 -14.13
N ILE A 182 -17.49 -9.04 -13.21
CA ILE A 182 -16.91 -8.06 -12.28
C ILE A 182 -15.93 -8.75 -11.32
N PHE A 183 -16.34 -9.87 -10.70
CA PHE A 183 -15.47 -10.64 -9.81
C PHE A 183 -14.21 -11.12 -10.53
N GLU A 184 -14.36 -11.75 -11.69
CA GLU A 184 -13.24 -12.29 -12.46
C GLU A 184 -12.21 -11.19 -12.78
N ARG A 185 -12.67 -10.04 -13.28
CA ARG A 185 -11.80 -8.90 -13.57
C ARG A 185 -11.08 -8.39 -12.32
N MET A 186 -11.77 -8.29 -11.18
CA MET A 186 -11.20 -7.76 -9.95
C MET A 186 -10.21 -8.74 -9.28
N LEU A 187 -10.50 -10.03 -9.30
CA LEU A 187 -9.64 -11.08 -8.73
C LEU A 187 -8.40 -11.30 -9.60
N LYS A 188 -8.55 -11.32 -10.94
CA LYS A 188 -7.41 -11.34 -11.87
C LYS A 188 -6.50 -10.13 -11.68
N LYS A 189 -7.05 -8.93 -11.46
CA LYS A 189 -6.26 -7.73 -11.16
C LYS A 189 -5.44 -7.87 -9.86
N ARG A 190 -5.94 -8.66 -8.90
CA ARG A 190 -5.23 -8.96 -7.64
C ARG A 190 -4.23 -10.11 -7.75
N GLY A 191 -4.20 -10.84 -8.87
CA GLY A 191 -3.22 -11.89 -9.15
C GLY A 191 -3.77 -13.32 -9.15
N LEU A 192 -5.06 -13.51 -8.85
CA LEU A 192 -5.71 -14.82 -8.88
C LEU A 192 -6.01 -15.26 -10.31
N ASN A 193 -5.99 -16.57 -10.56
CA ASN A 193 -6.38 -17.15 -11.83
C ASN A 193 -7.68 -17.94 -11.70
N ARG A 194 -8.42 -18.07 -12.80
CA ARG A 194 -9.62 -18.91 -12.82
C ARG A 194 -9.20 -20.33 -13.19
N ASP A 195 -9.62 -21.30 -12.38
CA ASP A 195 -9.45 -22.74 -12.64
C ASP A 195 -10.83 -23.38 -12.57
N THR A 196 -11.25 -24.10 -13.61
CA THR A 196 -12.58 -24.73 -13.67
C THR A 196 -12.56 -26.22 -13.33
N GLU A 197 -11.39 -26.80 -13.12
CA GLU A 197 -11.21 -28.22 -12.82
C GLU A 197 -10.95 -28.44 -11.32
N ASP A 198 -10.01 -27.68 -10.74
CA ASP A 198 -9.62 -27.81 -9.32
C ASP A 198 -9.33 -26.43 -8.69
N PRO A 199 -10.37 -25.60 -8.45
CA PRO A 199 -10.18 -24.29 -7.84
C PRO A 199 -9.96 -24.39 -6.32
N ASP A 200 -9.05 -23.55 -5.79
CA ASP A 200 -8.80 -23.47 -4.35
C ASP A 200 -10.04 -22.99 -3.57
N PHE A 201 -10.88 -22.15 -4.19
CA PHE A 201 -12.15 -21.73 -3.61
C PHE A 201 -13.22 -21.41 -4.65
N ILE A 202 -14.48 -21.53 -4.22
CA ILE A 202 -15.65 -21.28 -5.05
C ILE A 202 -16.36 -20.01 -4.58
N ILE A 203 -16.75 -19.16 -5.52
CA ILE A 203 -17.51 -17.94 -5.29
C ILE A 203 -18.98 -18.20 -5.56
N GLN A 204 -19.81 -17.91 -4.56
CA GLN A 204 -21.25 -17.97 -4.68
C GLN A 204 -21.85 -16.61 -4.33
N THR A 205 -22.80 -16.16 -5.15
CA THR A 205 -23.42 -14.85 -5.01
C THR A 205 -24.91 -14.98 -4.74
N PHE A 206 -25.39 -14.26 -3.73
CA PHE A 206 -26.80 -14.16 -3.40
C PHE A 206 -27.20 -12.69 -3.39
N TYR A 207 -28.32 -12.37 -4.02
CA TYR A 207 -28.87 -11.02 -4.05
C TYR A 207 -30.39 -11.07 -3.95
N SER A 208 -30.96 -10.02 -3.38
CA SER A 208 -32.41 -9.83 -3.28
C SER A 208 -32.73 -8.37 -3.49
N TYR A 209 -33.72 -8.09 -4.32
CA TYR A 209 -34.26 -6.76 -4.51
C TYR A 209 -35.79 -6.84 -4.38
N GLN A 210 -36.28 -6.36 -3.24
CA GLN A 210 -37.69 -6.44 -2.88
C GLN A 210 -38.13 -5.13 -2.25
N ASN A 211 -39.40 -4.79 -2.40
CA ASN A 211 -39.98 -3.64 -1.73
C ASN A 211 -39.92 -3.84 -0.21
N ASN A 212 -39.63 -2.78 0.53
CA ASN A 212 -39.64 -2.81 1.99
C ASN A 212 -41.09 -3.04 2.48
N PRO A 213 -41.42 -4.18 3.11
CA PRO A 213 -42.79 -4.47 3.56
C PRO A 213 -43.26 -3.56 4.70
N VAL A 214 -42.34 -2.90 5.40
CA VAL A 214 -42.64 -1.98 6.52
C VAL A 214 -42.77 -0.53 6.03
N TYR A 215 -42.60 -0.27 4.73
CA TYR A 215 -42.75 1.07 4.18
C TYR A 215 -44.20 1.55 4.27
N GLN A 216 -44.42 2.70 4.91
CA GLN A 216 -45.72 3.34 5.04
C GLN A 216 -45.67 4.72 4.37
N ALA A 217 -46.39 4.89 3.26
CA ALA A 217 -46.40 6.15 2.49
C ALA A 217 -46.99 7.34 3.29
N SER A 218 -47.83 7.07 4.29
CA SER A 218 -48.47 8.07 5.16
C SER A 218 -47.71 8.37 6.45
N SER A 219 -46.54 7.75 6.66
CA SER A 219 -45.71 8.01 7.85
C SER A 219 -45.19 9.44 7.80
N GLN A 220 -45.64 10.29 8.72
CA GLN A 220 -45.02 11.60 8.94
C GLN A 220 -43.62 11.39 9.55
N THR A 221 -42.59 11.31 8.70
CA THR A 221 -41.21 11.51 9.16
C THR A 221 -41.11 12.88 9.79
N LYS A 222 -41.05 12.97 11.13
CA LYS A 222 -40.57 14.17 11.80
C LYS A 222 -39.12 14.38 11.36
N SER A 223 -38.93 15.38 10.50
CA SER A 223 -37.64 16.01 10.26
C SER A 223 -37.04 16.56 11.55
#